data_AF-A0A1F9BST9-F1
#
_entry.id   AF-A0A1F9BST9-F1
#
_cell.length_a   1.000
_cell.length_b   1.000
_cell.length_c   1.000
_cell.angle_alpha   90.00
_cell.angle_beta   90.00
_cell.angle_gamma   90.00
#
_symmetry.space_group_name_H-M   'P 1'
#
loop_
_entity.id
_entity.type
_entity.pdbx_description
1 polymer ?
#
loop_
_entity_poly.entity_id
_entity_poly.type
_entity_poly.pdbx_seq_one_letter_code
_entity_poly.pdbx_strand_id
1 'polypeptide(L)'
;MKSKTLILKDVPRSVDIEIYKTLIDYSVAVCRVRGNNPNTFTPLGSGTFVIRNGMHGILTAHHCLHASNPAVSIGAQGKDTLLLMVTRSRCLILDPNDAKEHPLAISASDEFGPDLTFIEIFSGPKLDLLKAIVSFWNLDQKHYELANKLSTPGIVIVEAGFPEIDYRTRIIGSNIHHDLKYVAFIGALGDEDISNENEWDYINSSCHYRVSGKMPKTFKGVSGGGIWAVRLQVTKNDQWTVKDYCLVGVVFYETEVSNNRRYLRGHFIKTIYETAWNQHG
;
A
#
# COMPACT_ATOMS: atom_id res chain seq x y z
N MET A 1 16.94 20.88 19.50
CA MET A 1 15.48 20.85 19.73
C MET A 1 15.18 19.78 20.76
N LYS A 2 14.26 20.03 21.70
CA LYS A 2 13.82 18.99 22.65
C LYS A 2 12.95 17.97 21.90
N SER A 3 13.23 16.68 22.03
CA SER A 3 12.35 15.61 21.56
C SER A 3 11.09 15.57 22.43
N LYS A 4 9.92 15.40 21.81
CA LYS A 4 8.65 15.10 22.50
C LYS A 4 8.31 13.63 22.18
N THR A 5 8.05 12.84 23.22
CA THR A 5 7.58 11.45 23.06
C THR A 5 6.06 11.46 22.89
N LEU A 6 5.57 10.69 21.92
CA LEU A 6 4.15 10.50 21.68
C LEU A 6 3.78 9.05 22.03
N ILE A 7 2.81 8.87 22.92
CA ILE A 7 2.28 7.55 23.25
C ILE A 7 1.15 7.24 22.28
N LEU A 8 1.12 6.05 21.70
CA LEU A 8 0.17 5.68 20.63
C LEU A 8 -1.31 5.95 21.00
N LYS A 9 -1.69 5.69 22.26
CA LYS A 9 -3.06 5.94 22.76
C LYS A 9 -3.43 7.43 22.85
N ASP A 10 -2.42 8.30 22.86
CA ASP A 10 -2.54 9.75 23.05
C ASP A 10 -2.23 10.51 21.75
N VAL A 11 -2.14 9.82 20.61
CA VAL A 11 -1.95 10.44 19.29
C VAL A 11 -3.13 11.38 19.00
N PRO A 12 -2.89 12.70 18.85
CA PRO A 12 -3.96 13.63 18.55
C PRO A 12 -4.53 13.37 17.16
N ARG A 13 -5.85 13.54 16.99
CA ARG A 13 -6.52 13.42 15.68
C ARG A 13 -5.90 14.30 14.59
N SER A 14 -5.27 15.41 14.95
CA SER A 14 -4.54 16.25 13.99
C SER A 14 -3.38 15.52 13.32
N VAL A 15 -2.70 14.61 14.04
CA VAL A 15 -1.64 13.76 13.48
C VAL A 15 -2.22 12.83 12.41
N ASP A 16 -3.35 12.18 12.69
CA ASP A 16 -4.03 11.30 11.72
C ASP A 16 -4.37 12.05 10.43
N ILE A 17 -4.87 13.28 10.56
CA ILE A 17 -5.26 14.14 9.43
C ILE A 17 -4.02 14.52 8.60
N GLU A 18 -2.91 14.88 9.24
CA GLU A 18 -1.69 15.27 8.52
C GLU A 18 -1.03 14.07 7.83
N ILE A 19 -0.99 12.91 8.49
CA ILE A 19 -0.52 11.66 7.88
C ILE A 19 -1.42 11.29 6.69
N TYR A 20 -2.74 11.33 6.87
CA TYR A 20 -3.69 11.07 5.80
C TYR A 20 -3.41 11.97 4.60
N LYS A 21 -3.39 13.30 4.77
CA LYS A 21 -3.16 14.24 3.67
C LYS A 21 -1.82 14.00 2.96
N THR A 22 -0.80 13.55 3.68
CA THR A 22 0.54 13.33 3.14
C THR A 22 0.60 12.07 2.28
N LEU A 23 -0.04 10.98 2.70
CA LEU A 23 0.15 9.65 2.11
C LEU A 23 -0.94 9.25 1.11
N ILE A 24 -2.14 9.81 1.26
CA ILE A 24 -3.35 9.43 0.51
C ILE A 24 -3.18 9.49 -1.01
N ASP A 25 -2.39 10.42 -1.52
CA ASP A 25 -2.20 10.63 -2.96
C ASP A 25 -1.23 9.59 -3.57
N TYR A 26 -0.57 8.74 -2.77
CA TYR A 26 0.25 7.62 -3.25
C TYR A 26 -0.51 6.28 -3.27
N SER A 27 -1.69 6.21 -2.65
CA SER A 27 -2.40 4.96 -2.43
C SER A 27 -3.49 4.70 -3.47
N VAL A 28 -3.70 3.43 -3.80
CA VAL A 28 -4.73 2.99 -4.75
C VAL A 28 -5.39 1.71 -4.27
N ALA A 29 -6.72 1.61 -4.43
CA ALA A 29 -7.39 0.32 -4.39
C ALA A 29 -7.39 -0.25 -5.80
N VAL A 30 -6.83 -1.46 -5.95
CA VAL A 30 -6.78 -2.17 -7.23
C VAL A 30 -8.03 -3.02 -7.33
N CYS A 31 -8.80 -2.84 -8.38
CA CYS A 31 -10.04 -3.56 -8.63
C CYS A 31 -10.08 -4.03 -10.09
N ARG A 32 -10.91 -5.01 -10.38
CA ARG A 32 -11.08 -5.59 -11.72
C ARG A 32 -12.53 -5.55 -12.16
N VAL A 33 -12.72 -5.34 -13.46
CA VAL A 33 -13.92 -5.72 -14.21
C VAL A 33 -13.51 -6.60 -15.38
N ARG A 34 -14.19 -7.72 -15.57
CA ARG A 34 -13.90 -8.69 -16.63
C ARG A 34 -14.80 -8.46 -17.84
N GLY A 35 -14.20 -8.41 -19.03
CA GLY A 35 -14.94 -8.33 -20.29
C GLY A 35 -15.90 -7.13 -20.36
N ASN A 36 -15.52 -6.02 -19.73
CA ASN A 36 -16.33 -4.80 -19.63
C ASN A 36 -17.75 -5.02 -19.07
N ASN A 37 -17.95 -6.03 -18.21
CA ASN A 37 -19.20 -6.27 -17.51
C ASN A 37 -19.11 -5.75 -16.06
N PRO A 38 -19.72 -4.59 -15.72
CA PRO A 38 -19.65 -4.00 -14.38
C PRO A 38 -20.10 -4.93 -13.25
N ASN A 39 -20.94 -5.93 -13.54
CA ASN A 39 -21.38 -6.92 -12.55
C ASN A 39 -20.29 -7.91 -12.13
N THR A 40 -19.14 -7.91 -12.83
CA THR A 40 -17.97 -8.74 -12.50
C THR A 40 -16.94 -7.99 -11.66
N PHE A 41 -17.32 -6.84 -11.10
CA PHE A 41 -16.47 -6.06 -10.22
C PHE A 41 -15.89 -6.93 -9.10
N THR A 42 -14.57 -6.90 -8.95
CA THR A 42 -13.85 -7.63 -7.90
C THR A 42 -12.77 -6.73 -7.29
N PRO A 43 -12.79 -6.43 -5.98
CA PRO A 43 -11.66 -5.80 -5.31
C PRO A 43 -10.50 -6.79 -5.22
N LEU A 44 -9.30 -6.35 -5.56
CA LEU A 44 -8.10 -7.19 -5.65
C LEU A 44 -7.13 -6.94 -4.50
N GLY A 45 -7.13 -5.73 -3.96
CA GLY A 45 -6.28 -5.32 -2.85
C GLY A 45 -5.92 -3.85 -2.94
N SER A 46 -4.80 -3.51 -2.33
CA SER A 46 -4.23 -2.17 -2.29
C SER A 46 -2.96 -2.09 -3.13
N GLY A 47 -2.49 -0.88 -3.38
CA GLY A 47 -1.24 -0.63 -4.08
C GLY A 47 -0.67 0.73 -3.70
N THR A 48 0.62 0.91 -4.02
CA THR A 48 1.30 2.20 -3.92
C THR A 48 1.79 2.63 -5.29
N PHE A 49 1.49 3.86 -5.70
CA PHE A 49 2.02 4.44 -6.92
C PHE A 49 3.52 4.71 -6.78
N VAL A 50 4.30 4.12 -7.67
CA VAL A 50 5.76 4.25 -7.67
C VAL A 50 6.30 4.54 -9.06
N ILE A 51 7.48 5.15 -9.10
CA ILE A 51 8.28 5.30 -10.31
C ILE A 51 9.65 4.65 -10.10
N ARG A 52 10.10 3.87 -11.08
CA ARG A 52 11.46 3.33 -11.13
C ARG A 52 11.98 3.37 -12.56
N ASN A 53 13.17 3.93 -12.77
CA ASN A 53 13.81 4.02 -14.08
C ASN A 53 12.86 4.60 -15.18
N GLY A 54 12.01 5.56 -14.80
CA GLY A 54 11.00 6.16 -15.70
C GLY A 54 9.71 5.38 -15.87
N MET A 55 9.66 4.10 -15.47
CA MET A 55 8.44 3.29 -15.46
C MET A 55 7.53 3.74 -14.32
N HIS A 56 6.32 4.16 -14.66
CA HIS A 56 5.30 4.54 -13.68
C HIS A 56 4.35 3.37 -13.49
N GLY A 57 3.94 3.12 -12.26
CA GLY A 57 3.05 2.00 -12.01
C GLY A 57 2.64 1.87 -10.57
N ILE A 58 2.16 0.67 -10.24
CA ILE A 58 1.67 0.32 -8.91
C ILE A 58 2.54 -0.83 -8.39
N LEU A 59 3.16 -0.62 -7.23
CA LEU A 59 3.76 -1.68 -6.46
C LEU A 59 2.68 -2.29 -5.56
N THR A 60 2.49 -3.61 -5.62
CA THR A 60 1.45 -4.33 -4.87
C THR A 60 1.91 -5.76 -4.56
N ALA A 61 1.15 -6.48 -3.73
CA ALA A 61 1.40 -7.89 -3.47
C ALA A 61 1.01 -8.72 -4.70
N HIS A 62 1.81 -9.74 -5.06
CA HIS A 62 1.55 -10.53 -6.25
C HIS A 62 0.20 -11.27 -6.16
N HIS A 63 -0.16 -11.81 -5.00
CA HIS A 63 -1.47 -12.46 -4.83
C HIS A 63 -2.67 -11.53 -5.09
N CYS A 64 -2.53 -10.20 -5.02
CA CYS A 64 -3.63 -9.30 -5.37
C CYS A 64 -4.13 -9.54 -6.81
N LEU A 65 -3.25 -9.91 -7.74
CA LEU A 65 -3.64 -10.23 -9.12
C LEU A 65 -4.01 -11.71 -9.29
N HIS A 66 -3.41 -12.59 -8.50
CA HIS A 66 -3.43 -14.03 -8.77
C HIS A 66 -4.31 -14.86 -7.83
N ALA A 67 -4.78 -14.31 -6.71
CA ALA A 67 -5.68 -15.01 -5.80
C ALA A 67 -7.12 -15.12 -6.33
N SER A 68 -7.49 -14.30 -7.33
CA SER A 68 -8.82 -14.37 -7.96
C SER A 68 -8.92 -15.56 -8.91
N ASN A 69 -10.13 -16.12 -9.08
CA ASN A 69 -10.38 -17.21 -10.03
C ASN A 69 -11.41 -16.78 -11.10
N PRO A 70 -10.99 -16.66 -12.39
CA PRO A 70 -9.62 -16.84 -12.88
C PRO A 70 -8.71 -15.68 -12.45
N ALA A 71 -7.39 -15.87 -12.48
CA ALA A 71 -6.43 -14.81 -12.20
C ALA A 71 -6.63 -13.60 -13.12
N VAL A 72 -6.14 -12.44 -12.68
CA VAL A 72 -6.15 -11.20 -13.47
C VAL A 72 -5.27 -11.36 -14.69
N SER A 73 -5.77 -10.93 -15.85
CA SER A 73 -5.06 -10.98 -17.11
C SER A 73 -5.10 -9.63 -17.81
N ILE A 74 -3.98 -8.91 -17.74
CA ILE A 74 -3.70 -7.62 -18.39
C ILE A 74 -2.56 -7.77 -19.43
N GLY A 75 -2.35 -6.74 -20.25
CA GLY A 75 -1.44 -6.74 -21.39
C GLY A 75 -2.13 -7.10 -22.72
N ALA A 76 -1.32 -7.29 -23.78
CA ALA A 76 -1.77 -7.46 -25.18
C ALA A 76 -2.83 -8.56 -25.42
N GLN A 77 -2.85 -9.59 -24.58
CA GLN A 77 -3.79 -10.72 -24.65
C GLN A 77 -4.77 -10.74 -23.47
N GLY A 78 -4.70 -9.73 -22.61
CA GLY A 78 -5.50 -9.59 -21.41
C GLY A 78 -6.96 -9.29 -21.72
N LYS A 79 -7.84 -9.63 -20.77
CA LYS A 79 -9.29 -9.40 -20.86
C LYS A 79 -9.85 -8.63 -19.67
N ASP A 80 -9.00 -8.33 -18.71
CA ASP A 80 -9.39 -7.67 -17.48
C ASP A 80 -9.03 -6.20 -17.53
N THR A 81 -10.04 -5.38 -17.25
CA THR A 81 -9.91 -3.94 -17.10
C THR A 81 -9.64 -3.67 -15.62
N LEU A 82 -8.59 -2.91 -15.32
CA LEU A 82 -8.32 -2.48 -13.95
C LEU A 82 -9.07 -1.18 -13.67
N LEU A 83 -9.74 -1.16 -12.52
CA LEU A 83 -10.33 0.04 -11.95
C LEU A 83 -9.41 0.48 -10.81
N LEU A 84 -8.76 1.62 -11.00
CA LEU A 84 -7.90 2.23 -10.00
C LEU A 84 -8.73 3.22 -9.20
N MET A 85 -9.15 2.79 -8.00
CA MET A 85 -9.88 3.68 -7.11
C MET A 85 -8.88 4.50 -6.34
N VAL A 86 -8.83 5.78 -6.68
CA VAL A 86 -7.96 6.76 -6.05
C VAL A 86 -8.82 7.72 -5.26
N THR A 87 -8.17 8.58 -4.48
CA THR A 87 -8.89 9.31 -3.45
C THR A 87 -9.61 10.54 -4.02
N ARG A 88 -10.50 11.11 -3.20
CA ARG A 88 -11.42 12.20 -3.60
C ARG A 88 -12.45 11.76 -4.65
N SER A 89 -12.97 10.53 -4.50
CA SER A 89 -14.02 9.93 -5.34
C SER A 89 -13.66 9.85 -6.82
N ARG A 90 -12.37 9.63 -7.12
CA ARG A 90 -11.86 9.51 -8.49
C ARG A 90 -11.56 8.04 -8.80
N CYS A 91 -11.88 7.64 -10.01
CA CYS A 91 -11.58 6.31 -10.53
C CYS A 91 -10.93 6.48 -11.89
N LEU A 92 -9.85 5.74 -12.14
CA LEU A 92 -9.23 5.63 -13.47
C LEU A 92 -9.43 4.22 -14.00
N ILE A 93 -9.80 4.12 -15.27
CA ILE A 93 -10.01 2.84 -15.95
C ILE A 93 -8.79 2.56 -16.83
N LEU A 94 -8.08 1.48 -16.53
CA LEU A 94 -7.02 0.94 -17.39
C LEU A 94 -7.57 -0.26 -18.16
N ASP A 95 -7.64 -0.14 -19.48
CA ASP A 95 -7.95 -1.25 -20.36
C ASP A 95 -6.77 -2.24 -20.31
N PRO A 96 -6.98 -3.52 -20.69
CA PRO A 96 -5.92 -4.52 -20.60
C PRO A 96 -4.60 -4.07 -21.23
N ASN A 97 -4.65 -3.34 -22.35
CA ASN A 97 -3.46 -2.91 -23.09
C ASN A 97 -2.76 -1.68 -22.52
N ASP A 98 -3.32 -1.00 -21.51
CA ASP A 98 -2.69 0.17 -20.91
C ASP A 98 -1.68 -0.18 -19.81
N ALA A 99 -1.65 -1.44 -19.40
CA ALA A 99 -0.83 -1.91 -18.32
C ALA A 99 -0.22 -3.29 -18.59
N LYS A 100 0.90 -3.55 -17.92
CA LYS A 100 1.56 -4.85 -17.93
C LYS A 100 1.99 -5.20 -16.51
N GLU A 101 1.78 -6.46 -16.16
CA GLU A 101 2.33 -7.01 -14.93
C GLU A 101 3.81 -7.39 -15.14
N HIS A 102 4.64 -7.00 -14.17
CA HIS A 102 5.99 -7.50 -13.97
C HIS A 102 6.04 -8.23 -12.63
N PRO A 103 5.95 -9.57 -12.63
CA PRO A 103 6.16 -10.35 -11.42
C PRO A 103 7.57 -10.07 -10.91
N LEU A 104 7.69 -9.56 -9.69
CA LEU A 104 8.98 -9.24 -9.09
C LEU A 104 9.45 -10.36 -8.17
N ALA A 105 8.51 -10.92 -7.41
CA ALA A 105 8.75 -12.07 -6.55
C ALA A 105 7.46 -12.86 -6.36
N ILE A 106 7.49 -14.14 -6.72
CA ILE A 106 6.33 -15.04 -6.67
C ILE A 106 6.40 -15.84 -5.37
N SER A 107 5.28 -15.87 -4.66
CA SER A 107 5.22 -16.49 -3.34
C SER A 107 5.53 -17.98 -3.39
N ALA A 108 6.49 -18.41 -2.57
CA ALA A 108 6.71 -19.80 -2.25
C ALA A 108 5.85 -20.25 -1.05
N SER A 109 5.41 -19.30 -0.21
CA SER A 109 4.54 -19.54 0.94
C SER A 109 3.75 -18.29 1.31
N ASP A 110 2.48 -18.46 1.66
CA ASP A 110 1.60 -17.32 2.00
C ASP A 110 2.14 -16.45 3.14
N GLU A 111 2.79 -17.07 4.14
CA GLU A 111 3.26 -16.38 5.34
C GLU A 111 4.59 -15.64 5.14
N PHE A 112 5.56 -16.24 4.43
CA PHE A 112 6.91 -15.68 4.33
C PHE A 112 7.20 -15.04 2.98
N GLY A 113 6.35 -15.18 1.98
CA GLY A 113 6.61 -14.63 0.64
C GLY A 113 7.79 -15.32 -0.05
N PRO A 114 8.49 -14.65 -0.98
CA PRO A 114 8.30 -13.26 -1.38
C PRO A 114 7.08 -13.08 -2.28
N ASP A 115 6.33 -11.99 -2.15
CA ASP A 115 5.01 -11.83 -2.78
C ASP A 115 4.81 -10.39 -3.24
N LEU A 116 5.35 -10.07 -4.42
CA LEU A 116 5.44 -8.71 -4.91
C LEU A 116 5.33 -8.66 -6.44
N THR A 117 4.56 -7.72 -6.94
CA THR A 117 4.42 -7.47 -8.39
C THR A 117 4.38 -5.97 -8.65
N PHE A 118 4.83 -5.58 -9.84
CA PHE A 118 4.75 -4.22 -10.33
C PHE A 118 3.82 -4.17 -11.55
N ILE A 119 2.77 -3.37 -11.45
CA ILE A 119 1.86 -3.12 -12.56
C ILE A 119 2.35 -1.85 -13.25
N GLU A 120 3.10 -2.00 -14.34
CA GLU A 120 3.51 -0.89 -15.18
C GLU A 120 2.28 -0.31 -15.88
N ILE A 121 2.15 1.01 -15.85
CA ILE A 121 1.16 1.77 -16.61
C ILE A 121 1.89 2.44 -17.75
N PHE A 122 1.52 2.09 -18.98
CA PHE A 122 2.20 2.60 -20.16
C PHE A 122 1.98 4.10 -20.35
N SER A 123 2.95 4.73 -21.01
CA SER A 123 2.86 6.14 -21.36
C SER A 123 1.67 6.38 -22.31
N GLY A 124 0.88 7.41 -22.00
CA GLY A 124 -0.30 7.76 -22.77
C GLY A 124 -1.29 8.58 -21.94
N PRO A 125 -2.46 8.92 -22.51
CA PRO A 125 -3.42 9.83 -21.88
C PRO A 125 -3.89 9.40 -20.48
N LYS A 126 -3.98 8.09 -20.23
CA LYS A 126 -4.38 7.54 -18.93
C LYS A 126 -3.32 7.77 -17.85
N LEU A 127 -2.04 7.58 -18.19
CA LEU A 127 -0.95 7.89 -17.26
C LEU A 127 -0.86 9.40 -17.00
N ASP A 128 -1.05 10.24 -18.02
CA ASP A 128 -1.02 11.70 -17.86
C ASP A 128 -2.15 12.20 -16.95
N LEU A 129 -3.36 11.65 -17.13
CA LEU A 129 -4.49 11.92 -16.25
C LEU A 129 -4.20 11.46 -14.82
N LEU A 130 -3.56 10.30 -14.65
CA LEU A 130 -3.18 9.78 -13.34
C LEU A 130 -2.18 10.70 -12.65
N LYS A 131 -1.11 11.11 -13.35
CA LYS A 131 -0.09 12.06 -12.85
C LYS A 131 -0.67 13.41 -12.41
N ALA A 132 -1.80 13.83 -12.99
CA ALA A 132 -2.47 15.05 -12.58
C ALA A 132 -3.23 14.92 -11.25
N ILE A 133 -3.46 13.69 -10.76
CA ILE A 133 -4.34 13.45 -9.61
C ILE A 133 -3.71 12.64 -8.46
N VAL A 134 -2.58 11.96 -8.71
CA VAL A 134 -1.83 11.17 -7.72
C VAL A 134 -0.36 11.56 -7.68
N SER A 135 0.35 11.07 -6.66
CA SER A 135 1.81 11.18 -6.55
C SER A 135 2.45 9.80 -6.74
N PHE A 136 3.64 9.78 -7.36
CA PHE A 136 4.43 8.57 -7.53
C PHE A 136 5.68 8.64 -6.66
N TRP A 137 5.88 7.64 -5.79
CA TRP A 137 7.08 7.56 -4.97
C TRP A 137 8.24 7.00 -5.78
N ASN A 138 9.41 7.64 -5.72
CA ASN A 138 10.55 7.22 -6.52
C ASN A 138 11.37 6.13 -5.80
N LEU A 139 11.62 5.02 -6.50
CA LEU A 139 12.40 3.88 -6.02
C LEU A 139 13.85 3.97 -6.53
N ASP A 140 14.51 5.11 -6.28
CA ASP A 140 15.91 5.34 -6.61
C ASP A 140 16.82 5.25 -5.36
N GLN A 141 18.13 5.36 -5.59
CA GLN A 141 19.15 5.28 -4.53
C GLN A 141 18.97 6.34 -3.44
N LYS A 142 18.56 7.56 -3.80
CA LYS A 142 18.35 8.64 -2.84
C LYS A 142 17.20 8.32 -1.88
N HIS A 143 16.12 7.72 -2.39
CA HIS A 143 14.98 7.34 -1.56
C HIS A 143 15.27 6.07 -0.74
N TYR A 144 16.09 5.15 -1.26
CA TYR A 144 16.63 4.03 -0.48
C TYR A 144 17.46 4.49 0.73
N GLU A 145 18.36 5.46 0.53
CA GLU A 145 19.15 6.05 1.61
C GLU A 145 18.27 6.77 2.65
N LEU A 146 17.23 7.49 2.19
CA LEU A 146 16.25 8.12 3.07
C LEU A 146 15.48 7.07 3.88
N ALA A 147 15.05 5.98 3.25
CA ALA A 147 14.35 4.88 3.90
C ALA A 147 15.20 4.28 5.03
N ASN A 148 16.47 3.93 4.74
CA ASN A 148 17.39 3.43 5.75
C ASN A 148 17.62 4.42 6.90
N LYS A 149 17.71 5.73 6.59
CA LYS A 149 17.86 6.78 7.61
C LYS A 149 16.62 6.96 8.49
N LEU A 150 15.42 6.71 7.95
CA LEU A 150 14.17 6.86 8.67
C LEU A 150 13.73 5.57 9.39
N SER A 151 14.28 4.41 9.06
CA SER A 151 13.97 3.13 9.68
C SER A 151 14.77 2.85 10.96
N THR A 152 14.69 3.76 11.92
CA THR A 152 15.28 3.57 13.25
C THR A 152 14.20 3.25 14.29
N PRO A 153 14.50 2.45 15.32
CA PRO A 153 13.57 2.17 16.41
C PRO A 153 12.91 3.44 16.96
N GLY A 154 11.61 3.37 17.21
CA GLY A 154 10.78 4.49 17.66
C GLY A 154 10.29 5.45 16.57
N ILE A 155 10.66 5.24 15.30
CA ILE A 155 10.02 5.98 14.19
C ILE A 155 8.54 5.59 14.08
N VAL A 156 7.68 6.53 13.70
CA VAL A 156 6.28 6.24 13.40
C VAL A 156 6.21 5.44 12.10
N ILE A 157 5.53 4.30 12.14
CA ILE A 157 5.22 3.49 10.97
C ILE A 157 3.73 3.65 10.65
N VAL A 158 3.42 3.81 9.38
CA VAL A 158 2.06 3.94 8.88
C VAL A 158 1.80 2.93 7.78
N GLU A 159 0.83 2.06 7.99
CA GLU A 159 0.40 1.08 7.00
C GLU A 159 -0.90 1.55 6.37
N ALA A 160 -0.89 1.74 5.06
CA ALA A 160 -1.95 2.41 4.33
C ALA A 160 -2.57 1.50 3.28
N GLY A 161 -3.90 1.38 3.27
CA GLY A 161 -4.59 0.56 2.29
C GLY A 161 -6.12 0.66 2.35
N PHE A 162 -6.77 -0.28 1.69
CA PHE A 162 -8.22 -0.34 1.48
C PHE A 162 -8.75 -1.69 1.99
N PRO A 163 -9.15 -1.78 3.27
CA PRO A 163 -9.68 -3.01 3.82
C PRO A 163 -10.96 -3.46 3.09
N GLU A 164 -11.03 -4.75 2.74
CA GLU A 164 -12.17 -5.38 2.07
C GLU A 164 -13.44 -5.25 2.91
N ILE A 165 -13.33 -5.29 4.24
CA ILE A 165 -14.49 -5.16 5.15
C ILE A 165 -15.22 -3.80 5.01
N ASP A 166 -14.54 -2.77 4.53
CA ASP A 166 -15.11 -1.45 4.31
C ASP A 166 -15.59 -1.24 2.86
N TYR A 167 -15.49 -2.27 2.01
CA TYR A 167 -16.00 -2.27 0.64
C TYR A 167 -17.53 -2.45 0.60
N ARG A 168 -18.24 -1.60 -0.16
CA ARG A 168 -19.69 -1.72 -0.35
C ARG A 168 -20.09 -1.47 -1.80
N THR A 169 -20.88 -2.37 -2.37
CA THR A 169 -21.57 -2.14 -3.65
C THR A 169 -23.01 -1.71 -3.39
N ARG A 170 -23.48 -0.64 -4.04
CA ARG A 170 -24.87 -0.20 -4.03
C ARG A 170 -25.37 -0.05 -5.45
N ILE A 171 -26.53 -0.64 -5.76
CA ILE A 171 -27.20 -0.47 -7.04
C ILE A 171 -28.30 0.57 -6.85
N ILE A 172 -28.22 1.69 -7.57
CA ILE A 172 -29.17 2.80 -7.50
C ILE A 172 -29.69 3.05 -8.93
N GLY A 173 -30.89 2.53 -9.23
CA GLY A 173 -31.43 2.56 -10.59
C GLY A 173 -30.53 1.77 -11.55
N SER A 174 -30.04 2.41 -12.60
CA SER A 174 -29.10 1.83 -13.57
C SER A 174 -27.62 1.98 -13.19
N ASN A 175 -27.31 2.62 -12.06
CA ASN A 175 -25.94 2.90 -11.65
C ASN A 175 -25.45 1.93 -10.58
N ILE A 176 -24.23 1.43 -10.75
CA ILE A 176 -23.52 0.65 -9.73
C ILE A 176 -22.52 1.59 -9.05
N HIS A 177 -22.67 1.76 -7.75
CA HIS A 177 -21.79 2.55 -6.90
C HIS A 177 -20.92 1.63 -6.06
N HIS A 178 -19.63 1.93 -6.02
CA HIS A 178 -18.65 1.23 -5.20
C HIS A 178 -18.08 2.21 -4.18
N ASP A 179 -18.31 1.94 -2.90
CA ASP A 179 -17.75 2.72 -1.80
C ASP A 179 -16.58 1.95 -1.19
N LEU A 180 -15.44 2.62 -1.04
CA LEU A 180 -14.24 2.10 -0.40
C LEU A 180 -13.76 3.08 0.63
N LYS A 181 -13.11 2.56 1.67
CA LYS A 181 -12.51 3.37 2.72
C LYS A 181 -11.02 3.17 2.73
N TYR A 182 -10.30 4.27 2.56
CA TYR A 182 -8.89 4.32 2.86
C TYR A 182 -8.69 4.29 4.37
N VAL A 183 -7.77 3.46 4.85
CA VAL A 183 -7.38 3.37 6.25
C VAL A 183 -5.87 3.45 6.37
N ALA A 184 -5.42 4.19 7.36
CA ALA A 184 -4.02 4.26 7.78
C ALA A 184 -3.92 3.73 9.22
N PHE A 185 -3.09 2.72 9.44
CA PHE A 185 -2.79 2.15 10.75
C PHE A 185 -1.47 2.72 11.23
N ILE A 186 -1.48 3.35 12.40
CA ILE A 186 -0.30 4.02 12.97
C ILE A 186 0.30 3.11 14.04
N GLY A 187 1.60 2.89 13.93
CA GLY A 187 2.41 2.15 14.89
C GLY A 187 3.76 2.83 15.09
N ALA A 188 4.66 2.14 15.77
CA ALA A 188 6.05 2.54 15.90
C ALA A 188 6.93 1.34 15.61
N LEU A 189 8.08 1.57 14.97
CA LEU A 189 9.05 0.52 14.67
C LEU A 189 9.78 0.10 15.95
N GLY A 190 9.72 -1.19 16.29
CA GLY A 190 10.50 -1.83 17.35
C GLY A 190 11.76 -2.52 16.82
N ASP A 191 12.67 -2.88 17.73
CA ASP A 191 13.91 -3.60 17.41
C ASP A 191 13.64 -5.00 16.84
N GLU A 192 12.58 -5.66 17.30
CA GLU A 192 12.20 -7.03 16.90
C GLU A 192 11.25 -7.07 15.68
N ASP A 193 10.84 -5.90 15.17
CA ASP A 193 9.86 -5.85 14.08
C ASP A 193 10.50 -6.14 12.72
N ILE A 194 11.84 -6.08 12.60
CA ILE A 194 12.57 -6.34 11.35
C ILE A 194 13.20 -7.73 11.39
N SER A 195 13.00 -8.49 10.33
CA SER A 195 13.66 -9.79 10.13
C SER A 195 14.23 -9.92 8.72
N ASN A 196 15.14 -10.87 8.54
CA ASN A 196 15.66 -11.25 7.23
C ASN A 196 15.46 -12.75 7.05
N GLU A 197 14.97 -13.17 5.88
CA GLU A 197 14.97 -14.57 5.48
C GLU A 197 15.57 -14.70 4.08
N ASN A 198 16.69 -15.41 3.99
CA ASN A 198 17.50 -15.50 2.77
C ASN A 198 17.90 -14.10 2.25
N GLU A 199 17.47 -13.74 1.05
CA GLU A 199 17.78 -12.47 0.39
C GLU A 199 16.75 -11.35 0.66
N TRP A 200 15.64 -11.70 1.32
CA TRP A 200 14.47 -10.86 1.56
C TRP A 200 14.47 -10.32 3.00
N ASP A 201 14.06 -9.07 3.15
CA ASP A 201 13.87 -8.42 4.43
C ASP A 201 12.38 -8.11 4.67
N TYR A 202 11.97 -8.20 5.92
CA TYR A 202 10.58 -8.10 6.33
C TYR A 202 10.42 -7.13 7.48
N ILE A 203 9.25 -6.52 7.54
CA ILE A 203 8.76 -5.74 8.67
C ILE A 203 7.46 -6.36 9.18
N ASN A 204 7.36 -6.51 10.50
CA ASN A 204 6.16 -6.97 11.20
C ASN A 204 5.63 -5.83 12.05
N SER A 205 4.62 -5.11 11.56
CA SER A 205 3.95 -4.08 12.34
C SER A 205 2.87 -4.70 13.21
N SER A 206 2.85 -4.35 14.49
CA SER A 206 1.83 -4.86 15.40
C SER A 206 0.57 -4.00 15.50
N CYS A 207 -0.56 -4.67 15.33
CA CYS A 207 -1.89 -4.14 15.60
C CYS A 207 -2.39 -4.62 16.97
N HIS A 208 -2.54 -3.69 17.92
CA HIS A 208 -3.01 -3.98 19.27
C HIS A 208 -4.51 -3.68 19.43
N TYR A 209 -5.34 -4.72 19.50
CA TYR A 209 -6.80 -4.59 19.62
C TYR A 209 -7.25 -3.98 20.95
N ARG A 210 -6.45 -4.08 22.01
CA ARG A 210 -6.74 -3.44 23.31
C ARG A 210 -6.61 -1.93 23.30
N VAL A 211 -5.81 -1.38 22.38
CA VAL A 211 -5.51 0.06 22.31
C VAL A 211 -6.56 0.78 21.47
N SER A 212 -7.11 0.11 20.46
CA SER A 212 -8.12 0.68 19.56
C SER A 212 -9.25 -0.30 19.30
N GLY A 213 -10.44 0.02 19.83
CA GLY A 213 -11.68 -0.71 19.53
C GLY A 213 -12.18 -0.55 18.09
N LYS A 214 -11.45 0.19 17.23
CA LYS A 214 -11.79 0.44 15.83
C LYS A 214 -10.99 -0.42 14.85
N MET A 215 -10.11 -1.31 15.34
CA MET A 215 -9.35 -2.21 14.48
C MET A 215 -10.28 -3.22 13.79
N PRO A 216 -10.11 -3.47 12.48
CA PRO A 216 -10.92 -4.45 11.79
C PRO A 216 -10.56 -5.87 12.25
N LYS A 217 -11.53 -6.79 12.15
CA LYS A 217 -11.31 -8.22 12.48
C LYS A 217 -10.34 -8.90 11.49
N THR A 218 -10.20 -8.33 10.30
CA THR A 218 -9.29 -8.75 9.23
C THR A 218 -8.83 -7.55 8.44
N PHE A 219 -7.61 -7.61 7.94
CA PHE A 219 -6.96 -6.64 7.08
C PHE A 219 -6.88 -7.15 5.62
N LYS A 220 -7.66 -8.16 5.25
CA LYS A 220 -7.89 -8.50 3.83
C LYS A 220 -8.21 -7.24 3.04
N GLY A 221 -7.66 -7.14 1.82
CA GLY A 221 -7.71 -5.94 0.99
C GLY A 221 -6.59 -4.91 1.25
N VAL A 222 -5.95 -4.93 2.43
CA VAL A 222 -4.80 -4.04 2.73
C VAL A 222 -3.52 -4.51 2.05
N SER A 223 -3.40 -5.80 1.71
CA SER A 223 -2.28 -6.36 0.95
C SER A 223 -1.97 -5.53 -0.30
N GLY A 224 -0.68 -5.31 -0.57
CA GLY A 224 -0.14 -4.39 -1.56
C GLY A 224 -0.09 -2.92 -1.12
N GLY A 225 -0.68 -2.58 0.02
CA GLY A 225 -0.61 -1.25 0.62
C GLY A 225 0.79 -0.88 1.09
N GLY A 226 1.12 0.41 1.01
CA GLY A 226 2.42 0.92 1.39
C GLY A 226 2.61 1.00 2.91
N ILE A 227 3.82 0.67 3.35
CA ILE A 227 4.30 0.87 4.72
C ILE A 227 5.23 2.08 4.69
N TRP A 228 4.93 3.10 5.49
CA TRP A 228 5.61 4.39 5.47
C TRP A 228 6.27 4.66 6.81
N ALA A 229 7.55 5.03 6.80
CA ALA A 229 8.18 5.65 7.96
C ALA A 229 7.91 7.16 7.92
N VAL A 230 7.41 7.70 9.02
CA VAL A 230 6.99 9.11 9.13
C VAL A 230 7.70 9.77 10.31
N ARG A 231 8.40 10.87 10.03
CA ARG A 231 8.96 11.73 11.07
C ARG A 231 8.01 12.89 11.32
N LEU A 232 7.46 12.93 12.52
CA LEU A 232 6.64 14.05 12.97
C LEU A 232 7.49 15.15 13.60
N GLN A 233 7.02 16.38 13.51
CA GLN A 233 7.57 17.53 14.24
C GLN A 233 6.45 18.38 14.83
N VAL A 234 6.75 19.04 15.94
CA VAL A 234 5.84 20.01 16.56
C VAL A 234 6.27 21.42 16.13
N THR A 235 5.34 22.15 15.55
CA THR A 235 5.52 23.56 15.16
C THR A 235 5.57 24.48 16.38
N LYS A 236 5.91 25.76 16.17
CA LYS A 236 5.91 26.77 17.24
C LYS A 236 4.54 26.99 17.89
N ASN A 237 3.46 26.61 17.21
CA ASN A 237 2.08 26.74 17.68
C ASN A 237 1.54 25.43 18.31
N ASP A 238 2.45 24.54 18.74
CA ASP A 238 2.14 23.21 19.28
C ASP A 238 1.29 22.31 18.37
N GLN A 239 1.31 22.56 17.06
CA GLN A 239 0.67 21.69 16.06
C GLN A 239 1.66 20.66 15.54
N TRP A 240 1.23 19.39 15.47
CA TRP A 240 1.99 18.33 14.83
C TRP A 240 1.91 18.43 13.31
N THR A 241 3.03 18.19 12.64
CA THR A 241 3.14 18.15 11.17
C THR A 241 4.06 17.02 10.75
N VAL A 242 3.87 16.50 9.54
CA VAL A 242 4.83 15.58 8.93
C VAL A 242 6.04 16.38 8.45
N LYS A 243 7.22 16.03 8.95
CA LYS A 243 8.50 16.65 8.56
C LYS A 243 9.13 15.91 7.38
N ASP A 244 9.30 14.61 7.55
CA ASP A 244 9.88 13.72 6.56
C ASP A 244 9.02 12.45 6.50
N TYR A 245 8.95 11.81 5.35
CA TYR A 245 8.32 10.50 5.19
C TYR A 245 8.99 9.72 4.07
N CYS A 246 8.91 8.40 4.11
CA CYS A 246 9.37 7.53 3.04
C CYS A 246 8.63 6.19 3.00
N LEU A 247 8.47 5.65 1.80
CA LEU A 247 8.01 4.28 1.63
C LEU A 247 9.13 3.34 2.07
N VAL A 248 8.84 2.48 3.05
CA VAL A 248 9.79 1.51 3.61
C VAL A 248 9.37 0.07 3.40
N GLY A 249 8.13 -0.18 2.97
CA GLY A 249 7.68 -1.53 2.71
C GLY A 249 6.34 -1.64 2.00
N VAL A 250 5.93 -2.88 1.75
CA VAL A 250 4.64 -3.25 1.14
C VAL A 250 4.03 -4.40 1.94
N VAL A 251 2.82 -4.20 2.47
CA VAL A 251 2.08 -5.23 3.23
C VAL A 251 1.71 -6.39 2.30
N PHE A 252 1.86 -7.63 2.73
CA PHE A 252 1.36 -8.79 1.96
C PHE A 252 0.66 -9.85 2.81
N TYR A 253 0.90 -9.87 4.13
CA TYR A 253 0.36 -10.93 4.98
C TYR A 253 -0.16 -10.39 6.32
N GLU A 254 -1.16 -11.07 6.87
CA GLU A 254 -1.66 -10.85 8.23
C GLU A 254 -1.60 -12.14 9.04
N THR A 255 -1.07 -12.06 10.26
CA THR A 255 -1.06 -13.24 11.15
C THR A 255 -2.43 -13.48 11.76
N GLU A 256 -2.62 -14.67 12.34
CA GLU A 256 -3.73 -14.89 13.28
C GLU A 256 -3.66 -13.92 14.47
N VAL A 257 -4.80 -13.69 15.12
CA VAL A 257 -4.82 -12.91 16.36
C VAL A 257 -4.36 -13.81 17.50
N SER A 258 -3.27 -13.42 18.17
CA SER A 258 -2.78 -14.07 19.38
C SER A 258 -2.56 -13.03 20.47
N ASN A 259 -3.05 -13.29 21.68
CA ASN A 259 -2.91 -12.37 22.83
C ASN A 259 -3.41 -10.93 22.57
N ASN A 260 -4.49 -10.75 21.80
CA ASN A 260 -5.04 -9.45 21.36
C ASN A 260 -4.07 -8.63 20.48
N ARG A 261 -3.11 -9.30 19.84
CA ARG A 261 -2.16 -8.74 18.89
C ARG A 261 -2.30 -9.50 17.57
N ARG A 262 -2.19 -8.76 16.47
CA ARG A 262 -2.00 -9.29 15.12
C ARG A 262 -0.79 -8.57 14.54
N TYR A 263 -0.04 -9.24 13.67
CA TYR A 263 0.99 -8.60 12.88
C TYR A 263 0.53 -8.46 11.45
N LEU A 264 0.80 -7.30 10.88
CA LEU A 264 0.85 -7.12 9.44
C LEU A 264 2.31 -7.26 9.03
N ARG A 265 2.56 -8.20 8.12
CA ARG A 265 3.88 -8.45 7.57
C ARG A 265 3.96 -7.81 6.20
N GLY A 266 5.08 -7.14 5.96
CA GLY A 266 5.41 -6.58 4.66
C GLY A 266 6.84 -6.87 4.26
N HIS A 267 7.08 -6.79 2.94
CA HIS A 267 8.43 -6.66 2.39
C HIS A 267 9.02 -5.34 2.82
N PHE A 268 10.28 -5.32 3.23
CA PHE A 268 10.93 -4.12 3.75
C PHE A 268 11.88 -3.48 2.71
N ILE A 269 12.77 -2.60 3.17
CA ILE A 269 13.48 -1.64 2.33
C ILE A 269 14.32 -2.34 1.27
N LYS A 270 15.18 -3.27 1.66
CA LYS A 270 16.09 -3.95 0.73
C LYS A 270 15.29 -4.66 -0.37
N THR A 271 14.20 -5.31 0.00
CA THR A 271 13.33 -6.01 -0.93
C THR A 271 12.73 -5.07 -1.96
N ILE A 272 12.08 -3.98 -1.53
CA ILE A 272 11.31 -3.13 -2.46
C ILE A 272 12.18 -2.17 -3.29
N TYR A 273 13.41 -1.85 -2.86
CA TYR A 273 14.31 -0.96 -3.59
C TYR A 273 15.39 -1.73 -4.38
N GLU A 274 15.78 -2.93 -3.96
CA GLU A 274 16.89 -3.68 -4.56
C GLU A 274 16.45 -5.07 -5.02
N THR A 275 16.27 -6.02 -4.09
CA THR A 275 16.19 -7.47 -4.38
C THR A 275 15.12 -7.80 -5.43
N ALA A 276 13.93 -7.21 -5.31
CA ALA A 276 12.79 -7.49 -6.18
C ALA A 276 13.02 -7.10 -7.66
N TRP A 277 14.01 -6.26 -7.94
CA TRP A 277 14.26 -5.71 -9.28
C TRP A 277 15.43 -6.38 -10.00
N ASN A 278 16.16 -7.28 -9.35
CA ASN A 278 17.35 -7.92 -9.92
C ASN A 278 17.05 -8.77 -11.17
N GLN A 279 15.80 -9.20 -11.37
CA GLN A 279 15.37 -9.95 -12.55
C GLN A 279 14.92 -9.04 -13.71
N HIS A 280 14.85 -7.73 -13.49
CA HIS A 280 14.34 -6.73 -14.44
C HIS A 280 15.32 -5.56 -14.66
N GLY A 281 16.58 -5.73 -14.25
CA GLY A 281 17.66 -4.74 -14.38
C GLY A 281 18.65 -5.05 -15.50
#